data_AF-A0A0A9WUF5-F1
#
_entry.id   AF-A0A0A9WUF5-F1
#
_cell.length_a   1.000
_cell.length_b   1.000
_cell.length_c   1.000
_cell.angle_alpha   90.00
_cell.angle_beta   90.00
_cell.angle_gamma   90.00
#
_symmetry.space_group_name_H-M   'P 1'
#
loop_
_entity.id
_entity.type
_entity.pdbx_description
1 polymer ?
#
loop_
_entity_poly.entity_id
_entity_poly.type
_entity_poly.pdbx_seq_one_letter_code
_entity_poly.pdbx_strand_id
1 'polypeptide(L)'
;MIVFLICLVSFEIFQLVNTRHRNDSKIVGGKYVADIRQMPWLVNIQMEDVGHICGGSVLSPIFVVSACHCLVNEVSSDKDKPSVAVPVEELTFVAGTLQSVDPEKNDDPHKQTRKADYLLIHPKCRDENRIQVFDYALAVLHKPFLFNDYVKSINILSMQNHTFEEKLGEIVKNPKSSCYVAGWGEVRRGPIGEEDEGIMSKKLKMMEMNLISDDKCREMFAHNNEKFETFDFKKHHQLCAIGSNRWGSDCQGDSGGPLVCEGYQIALVSYGFQCGTSSPGTYADLGPFVEWFNESVLSYVYGRKASTAPAARNPHSASYGYVLINLLLTIVAVS
;
A
#
# COMPACT_ATOMS: atom_id res chain seq x y z
N MET A 1 -52.77 -31.99 38.42
CA MET A 1 -52.82 -30.52 38.27
C MET A 1 -51.62 -29.79 38.89
N ILE A 2 -50.42 -30.40 39.03
CA ILE A 2 -49.15 -29.72 39.41
C ILE A 2 -47.94 -30.48 38.82
N VAL A 3 -47.97 -30.90 37.54
CA VAL A 3 -46.78 -31.49 36.87
C VAL A 3 -46.59 -31.00 35.43
N PHE A 4 -47.58 -30.33 34.83
CA PHE A 4 -47.49 -29.80 33.45
C PHE A 4 -47.16 -28.29 33.37
N LEU A 5 -46.69 -27.68 34.46
CA LEU A 5 -46.48 -26.23 34.57
C LEU A 5 -45.03 -25.81 34.89
N ILE A 6 -44.06 -26.73 34.82
CA ILE A 6 -42.64 -26.43 35.06
C ILE A 6 -41.78 -26.53 33.78
N CYS A 7 -42.31 -27.06 32.67
CA CYS A 7 -41.56 -27.14 31.40
C CYS A 7 -41.72 -25.93 30.46
N LEU A 8 -42.45 -24.88 30.85
CA LEU A 8 -42.67 -23.69 30.01
C LEU A 8 -41.95 -22.43 30.51
N VAL A 9 -41.09 -22.54 31.53
CA VAL A 9 -40.29 -21.39 32.04
C VAL A 9 -38.78 -21.58 31.83
N SER A 10 -38.36 -22.64 31.15
CA SER A 10 -36.96 -22.87 30.76
C SER A 10 -36.63 -22.53 29.29
N PHE A 11 -37.60 -22.00 28.54
CA PHE A 11 -37.40 -21.65 27.11
C PHE A 11 -37.34 -20.14 26.83
N GLU A 12 -37.60 -19.26 27.81
CA GLU A 12 -37.62 -17.79 27.60
C GLU A 12 -36.56 -16.99 28.38
N ILE A 13 -35.60 -17.62 29.05
CA ILE A 13 -34.48 -16.89 29.71
C ILE A 13 -33.11 -17.12 29.02
N PHE A 14 -33.09 -17.75 27.83
CA PHE A 14 -31.84 -17.92 27.06
C PHE A 14 -31.77 -17.06 25.78
N GLN A 15 -32.43 -15.90 25.76
CA GLN A 15 -32.31 -14.92 24.66
C GLN A 15 -31.96 -13.50 25.13
N LEU A 16 -31.56 -13.34 26.39
CA LEU A 16 -30.97 -12.11 26.88
C LEU A 16 -29.56 -12.42 27.40
N VAL A 17 -28.57 -11.74 26.82
CA VAL A 17 -27.12 -11.83 27.06
C VAL A 17 -26.38 -12.90 26.25
N ASN A 18 -26.29 -12.70 24.94
CA ASN A 18 -24.99 -12.61 24.27
C ASN A 18 -25.12 -12.00 22.85
N THR A 19 -25.56 -10.76 22.73
CA THR A 19 -25.13 -9.94 21.59
C THR A 19 -23.66 -9.60 21.78
N ARG A 20 -22.78 -10.60 21.66
CA ARG A 20 -21.40 -10.32 21.28
C ARG A 20 -21.51 -9.64 19.93
N HIS A 21 -21.22 -8.35 19.91
CA HIS A 21 -20.91 -7.62 18.69
C HIS A 21 -20.11 -8.55 17.77
N ARG A 22 -20.75 -9.00 16.70
CA ARG A 22 -20.07 -9.71 15.63
C ARG A 22 -19.17 -8.65 15.01
N ASN A 23 -17.90 -8.66 15.38
CA ASN A 23 -16.90 -7.80 14.79
C ASN A 23 -16.80 -8.19 13.31
N ASP A 24 -17.51 -7.48 12.45
CA ASP A 24 -17.41 -7.60 11.00
C ASP A 24 -16.13 -6.90 10.51
N SER A 25 -14.97 -7.44 10.92
CA SER A 25 -13.62 -6.90 10.71
C SER A 25 -12.95 -7.51 9.49
N LYS A 26 -12.75 -6.79 8.36
CA LYS A 26 -12.05 -7.41 7.20
C LYS A 26 -11.26 -6.48 6.24
N ILE A 27 -10.05 -6.00 6.53
CA ILE A 27 -8.81 -6.62 6.04
C ILE A 27 -8.74 -7.88 6.89
N VAL A 28 -8.41 -9.08 6.41
CA VAL A 28 -8.73 -10.29 7.19
C VAL A 28 -8.15 -10.19 8.61
N GLY A 29 -8.99 -10.06 9.66
CA GLY A 29 -8.55 -9.80 11.05
C GLY A 29 -8.23 -8.35 11.46
N GLY A 30 -8.44 -7.36 10.58
CA GLY A 30 -8.09 -5.94 10.71
C GLY A 30 -9.26 -5.03 11.07
N LYS A 31 -8.95 -3.82 11.56
CA LYS A 31 -9.92 -2.90 12.16
C LYS A 31 -10.30 -1.78 11.18
N TYR A 32 -11.53 -1.28 11.25
CA TYR A 32 -11.93 -0.09 10.48
C TYR A 32 -11.19 1.15 10.97
N VAL A 33 -10.77 1.98 10.02
CA VAL A 33 -10.23 3.30 10.31
C VAL A 33 -11.40 4.27 10.41
N ALA A 34 -11.53 4.93 11.56
CA ALA A 34 -12.65 5.82 11.83
C ALA A 34 -12.41 7.25 11.29
N ASP A 35 -11.15 7.61 11.02
CA ASP A 35 -10.74 8.97 10.67
C ASP A 35 -9.51 8.95 9.75
N ILE A 36 -9.64 9.54 8.56
CA ILE A 36 -8.56 9.56 7.57
C ILE A 36 -7.34 10.36 8.04
N ARG A 37 -7.49 11.25 9.04
CA ARG A 37 -6.37 11.98 9.66
C ARG A 37 -5.38 11.07 10.38
N GLN A 38 -5.73 9.80 10.62
CA GLN A 38 -4.79 8.80 11.13
C GLN A 38 -3.82 8.31 10.04
N MET A 39 -4.21 8.43 8.77
CA MET A 39 -3.47 7.95 7.61
C MET A 39 -3.59 8.94 6.43
N PRO A 40 -3.26 10.23 6.62
CA PRO A 40 -3.52 11.29 5.65
C PRO A 40 -2.67 11.19 4.37
N TRP A 41 -1.72 10.26 4.33
CA TRP A 41 -0.90 9.97 3.15
C TRP A 41 -1.47 8.90 2.24
N LEU A 42 -2.53 8.19 2.66
CA LEU A 42 -3.03 7.06 1.91
C LEU A 42 -3.71 7.50 0.61
N VAL A 43 -3.37 6.82 -0.49
CA VAL A 43 -3.95 7.04 -1.81
C VAL A 43 -4.72 5.80 -2.23
N ASN A 44 -5.93 6.03 -2.71
CA ASN A 44 -6.74 5.07 -3.44
C ASN A 44 -6.51 5.29 -4.94
N ILE A 45 -5.88 4.31 -5.59
CA ILE A 45 -5.67 4.32 -7.04
C ILE A 45 -6.84 3.58 -7.68
N GLN A 46 -7.49 4.26 -8.62
CA GLN A 46 -8.70 3.80 -9.28
C GLN A 46 -8.52 3.73 -10.80
N MET A 47 -9.18 2.77 -11.43
CA MET A 47 -9.43 2.74 -12.87
C MET A 47 -10.89 3.09 -13.14
N GLU A 48 -11.15 3.83 -14.23
CA GLU A 48 -12.46 4.44 -14.53
C GLU A 48 -13.63 3.45 -14.49
N ASP A 49 -13.47 2.25 -15.05
CA ASP A 49 -14.54 1.23 -15.13
C ASP A 49 -14.48 0.17 -14.02
N VAL A 50 -13.45 0.20 -13.17
CA VAL A 50 -13.21 -0.83 -12.14
C VAL A 50 -13.41 -0.26 -10.73
N GLY A 51 -13.13 1.04 -10.55
CA GLY A 51 -13.00 1.64 -9.23
C GLY A 51 -11.63 1.34 -8.62
N HIS A 52 -11.58 1.10 -7.31
CA HIS A 52 -10.33 0.84 -6.59
C HIS A 52 -9.60 -0.40 -7.12
N ILE A 53 -8.33 -0.23 -7.48
CA ILE A 53 -7.46 -1.31 -7.96
C ILE A 53 -6.24 -1.53 -7.05
N CYS A 54 -5.70 -0.45 -6.47
CA CYS A 54 -4.49 -0.50 -5.65
C CYS A 54 -4.45 0.65 -4.65
N GLY A 55 -3.61 0.48 -3.63
CA GLY A 55 -3.16 1.54 -2.76
C GLY A 55 -1.96 2.32 -3.30
N GLY A 56 -1.67 3.42 -2.65
CA GLY A 56 -0.46 4.21 -2.83
C GLY A 56 -0.23 5.11 -1.63
N SER A 57 0.86 5.87 -1.65
CA SER A 57 1.12 6.89 -0.65
C SER A 57 1.65 8.19 -1.24
N VAL A 58 1.23 9.31 -0.64
CA VAL A 58 1.70 10.65 -0.99
C VAL A 58 3.12 10.85 -0.45
N LEU A 59 4.09 11.02 -1.35
CA LEU A 59 5.46 11.40 -0.98
C LEU A 59 5.66 12.91 -0.99
N SER A 60 4.95 13.61 -1.88
CA SER A 60 4.94 15.07 -1.98
C SER A 60 3.62 15.52 -2.60
N PRO A 61 3.33 16.83 -2.67
CA PRO A 61 2.12 17.30 -3.33
C PRO A 61 1.92 16.76 -4.76
N ILE A 62 3.00 16.43 -5.48
CA ILE A 62 2.94 15.97 -6.88
C ILE A 62 3.41 14.53 -7.12
N PHE A 63 3.94 13.86 -6.09
CA PHE A 63 4.46 12.49 -6.22
C PHE A 63 3.66 11.53 -5.36
N VAL A 64 3.10 10.52 -6.01
CA VAL A 64 2.51 9.34 -5.36
C VAL A 64 3.38 8.14 -5.69
N VAL A 65 3.72 7.35 -4.67
CA VAL A 65 4.37 6.06 -4.86
C VAL A 65 3.35 4.94 -4.76
N SER A 66 3.53 3.91 -5.57
CA SER A 66 2.78 2.67 -5.54
C SER A 66 3.67 1.52 -6.04
N ALA A 67 3.13 0.30 -6.02
CA ALA A 67 3.79 -0.85 -6.61
C ALA A 67 3.82 -0.70 -8.15
N CYS A 68 4.84 -1.26 -8.78
CA CYS A 68 4.94 -1.26 -10.23
C CYS A 68 3.81 -2.06 -10.87
N HIS A 69 3.47 -3.24 -10.33
CA HIS A 69 2.41 -4.08 -10.88
C HIS A 69 1.02 -3.43 -10.84
N CYS A 70 0.84 -2.36 -10.06
CA CYS A 70 -0.38 -1.55 -10.05
C CYS A 70 -0.48 -0.55 -11.21
N LEU A 71 0.65 -0.19 -11.81
CA LEU A 71 0.78 0.92 -12.77
C LEU A 71 1.25 0.46 -14.16
N VAL A 72 1.28 -0.85 -14.41
CA VAL A 72 1.65 -1.47 -15.69
C VAL A 72 0.55 -2.41 -16.19
N ASN A 73 0.39 -2.53 -17.50
CA ASN A 73 -0.57 -3.46 -18.11
C ASN A 73 -0.14 -4.92 -17.93
N GLU A 74 1.15 -5.16 -18.07
CA GLU A 74 1.79 -6.46 -17.90
C GLU A 74 3.17 -6.23 -17.29
N VAL A 75 3.47 -6.98 -16.23
CA VAL A 75 4.81 -6.99 -15.65
C VAL A 75 5.68 -7.90 -16.53
N SER A 76 6.76 -7.38 -17.08
CA SER A 76 7.66 -8.14 -17.94
C SER A 76 8.31 -9.29 -17.18
N SER A 77 8.24 -10.50 -17.74
CA SER A 77 9.06 -11.65 -17.32
C SER A 77 10.41 -11.70 -18.06
N ASP A 78 10.64 -10.81 -19.03
CA ASP A 78 11.85 -10.76 -19.85
C ASP A 78 12.85 -9.76 -19.26
N LYS A 79 14.09 -10.19 -19.04
CA LYS A 79 15.13 -9.36 -18.42
C LYS A 79 15.59 -8.21 -19.33
N ASP A 80 15.37 -8.31 -20.63
CA ASP A 80 15.80 -7.31 -21.59
C ASP A 80 14.66 -6.36 -22.03
N LYS A 81 13.44 -6.59 -21.54
CA LYS A 81 12.27 -5.75 -21.85
C LYS A 81 11.69 -5.10 -20.59
N PRO A 82 11.55 -3.76 -20.56
CA PRO A 82 10.92 -3.09 -19.43
C PRO A 82 9.41 -3.34 -19.40
N SER A 83 8.84 -3.32 -18.19
CA SER A 83 7.38 -3.35 -17.99
C SER A 83 6.71 -2.10 -18.56
N VAL A 84 5.55 -2.26 -19.20
CA VAL A 84 4.87 -1.19 -19.94
C VAL A 84 3.78 -0.56 -19.08
N ALA A 85 3.93 0.73 -18.80
CA ALA A 85 2.98 1.50 -18.01
C ALA A 85 1.57 1.50 -18.64
N VAL A 86 0.54 1.52 -17.79
CA VAL A 86 -0.83 1.82 -18.23
C VAL A 86 -0.93 3.27 -18.73
N PRO A 87 -1.86 3.60 -19.64
CA PRO A 87 -2.14 4.99 -20.00
C PRO A 87 -2.52 5.82 -18.75
N VAL A 88 -1.95 7.02 -18.60
CA VAL A 88 -2.16 7.86 -17.40
C VAL A 88 -3.62 8.30 -17.26
N GLU A 89 -4.34 8.37 -18.37
CA GLU A 89 -5.73 8.80 -18.44
C GLU A 89 -6.68 7.80 -17.75
N GLU A 90 -6.34 6.52 -17.79
CA GLU A 90 -7.13 5.43 -17.19
C GLU A 90 -7.07 5.45 -15.66
N LEU A 91 -6.03 6.07 -15.09
CA LEU A 91 -5.81 6.11 -13.66
C LEU A 91 -6.34 7.38 -13.00
N THR A 92 -6.85 7.21 -11.79
CA THR A 92 -7.28 8.30 -10.91
C THR A 92 -6.71 8.09 -9.52
N PHE A 93 -6.08 9.12 -8.96
CA PHE A 93 -5.44 9.09 -7.64
C PHE A 93 -6.30 9.89 -6.66
N VAL A 94 -6.83 9.21 -5.64
CA VAL A 94 -7.76 9.80 -4.67
C VAL A 94 -7.16 9.76 -3.27
N ALA A 95 -7.07 10.90 -2.60
CA ALA A 95 -6.59 11.02 -1.22
C ALA A 95 -7.62 11.72 -0.33
N GLY A 96 -7.47 11.60 1.00
CA GLY A 96 -8.35 12.28 1.96
C GLY A 96 -9.76 11.68 2.03
N THR A 97 -9.89 10.37 1.82
CA THR A 97 -11.17 9.63 1.85
C THR A 97 -11.06 8.37 2.71
N LEU A 98 -12.15 7.97 3.34
CA LEU A 98 -12.29 6.64 3.97
C LEU A 98 -12.92 5.59 3.03
N GLN A 99 -13.31 5.95 1.81
CA GLN A 99 -14.12 5.10 0.92
C GLN A 99 -13.37 4.71 -0.37
N SER A 100 -13.64 3.50 -0.89
CA SER A 100 -12.95 2.95 -2.07
C SER A 100 -13.50 3.38 -3.44
N VAL A 101 -14.78 3.75 -3.58
CA VAL A 101 -15.40 4.22 -4.84
C VAL A 101 -16.53 5.23 -4.58
N ASP A 102 -16.91 6.03 -5.60
CA ASP A 102 -17.98 7.04 -5.54
C ASP A 102 -19.39 6.42 -5.77
N PRO A 103 -20.49 7.10 -5.40
CA PRO A 103 -21.52 6.55 -4.55
C PRO A 103 -22.90 6.81 -5.20
N GLU A 104 -24.01 6.75 -4.48
CA GLU A 104 -25.10 7.70 -4.76
C GLU A 104 -25.17 8.81 -3.68
N LYS A 105 -24.21 8.83 -2.72
CA LYS A 105 -24.43 9.50 -1.41
C LYS A 105 -23.22 9.98 -0.58
N ASN A 106 -21.97 9.98 -1.04
CA ASN A 106 -20.86 10.36 -0.15
C ASN A 106 -19.92 11.43 -0.70
N ASP A 107 -20.29 12.67 -0.39
CA ASP A 107 -19.52 13.89 -0.52
C ASP A 107 -18.50 13.94 0.63
N ASP A 108 -17.47 13.06 0.64
CA ASP A 108 -16.37 13.22 1.61
C ASP A 108 -15.73 14.59 1.31
N PRO A 109 -15.97 15.60 2.17
CA PRO A 109 -15.65 16.99 1.84
C PRO A 109 -14.14 17.24 1.82
N HIS A 110 -13.35 16.25 2.23
CA HIS A 110 -11.90 16.31 2.30
C HIS A 110 -11.22 15.54 1.17
N LYS A 111 -12.00 14.78 0.38
CA LYS A 111 -11.52 14.01 -0.78
C LYS A 111 -10.87 14.93 -1.81
N GLN A 112 -9.70 14.53 -2.28
CA GLN A 112 -9.02 15.16 -3.39
C GLN A 112 -8.74 14.14 -4.49
N THR A 113 -9.18 14.45 -5.71
CA THR A 113 -8.99 13.60 -6.88
C THR A 113 -7.94 14.23 -7.81
N ARG A 114 -7.00 13.42 -8.32
CA ARG A 114 -5.94 13.84 -9.23
C ARG A 114 -5.77 12.87 -10.40
N LYS A 115 -5.34 13.42 -11.54
CA LYS A 115 -4.82 12.68 -12.70
C LYS A 115 -3.29 12.81 -12.73
N ALA A 116 -2.61 11.90 -13.41
CA ALA A 116 -1.17 11.95 -13.63
C ALA A 116 -0.82 12.48 -15.02
N ASP A 117 0.32 13.16 -15.15
CA ASP A 117 0.94 13.50 -16.43
C ASP A 117 1.90 12.41 -16.91
N TYR A 118 2.42 11.61 -15.98
CA TYR A 118 3.48 10.64 -16.25
C TYR A 118 3.57 9.56 -15.18
N LEU A 119 3.95 8.35 -15.57
CA LEU A 119 4.30 7.25 -14.67
C LEU A 119 5.78 6.90 -14.84
N LEU A 120 6.55 6.90 -13.74
CA LEU A 120 7.92 6.42 -13.71
C LEU A 120 7.89 4.98 -13.19
N ILE A 121 8.18 4.02 -14.06
CA ILE A 121 8.26 2.60 -13.70
C ILE A 121 9.72 2.25 -13.42
N HIS A 122 9.99 1.52 -12.34
CA HIS A 122 11.36 1.07 -12.08
C HIS A 122 11.84 0.18 -13.24
N PRO A 123 13.01 0.43 -13.86
CA PRO A 123 13.44 -0.25 -15.09
C PRO A 123 13.70 -1.75 -14.92
N LYS A 124 13.93 -2.18 -13.67
CA LYS A 124 14.08 -3.61 -13.30
C LYS A 124 12.81 -4.23 -12.72
N CYS A 125 11.68 -3.50 -12.68
CA CYS A 125 10.41 -4.06 -12.24
C CYS A 125 10.02 -5.22 -13.15
N ARG A 126 9.94 -6.42 -12.57
CA ARG A 126 9.74 -7.67 -13.31
C ARG A 126 9.00 -8.71 -12.49
N ASP A 127 8.40 -9.66 -13.20
CA ASP A 127 7.89 -10.90 -12.64
C ASP A 127 8.96 -11.98 -12.80
N GLU A 128 9.56 -12.40 -11.68
CA GLU A 128 10.51 -13.51 -11.63
C GLU A 128 9.83 -14.74 -11.02
N ASN A 129 9.16 -15.54 -11.87
CA ASN A 129 8.45 -16.76 -11.47
C ASN A 129 7.31 -16.49 -10.47
N ARG A 130 6.41 -15.55 -10.80
CA ARG A 130 5.30 -15.08 -9.95
C ARG A 130 5.75 -14.31 -8.71
N ILE A 131 6.95 -13.71 -8.76
CA ILE A 131 7.49 -12.88 -7.69
C ILE A 131 7.77 -11.51 -8.29
N GLN A 132 7.14 -10.48 -7.74
CA GLN A 132 7.31 -9.10 -8.17
C GLN A 132 8.61 -8.54 -7.58
N VAL A 133 9.63 -8.33 -8.42
CA VAL A 133 10.94 -7.83 -7.99
C VAL A 133 11.13 -6.38 -8.43
N PHE A 134 11.82 -5.57 -7.62
CA PHE A 134 11.96 -4.12 -7.83
C PHE A 134 10.60 -3.43 -8.08
N ASP A 135 9.59 -3.81 -7.30
CA ASP A 135 8.18 -3.50 -7.52
C ASP A 135 7.83 -2.08 -7.07
N TYR A 136 8.43 -1.08 -7.72
CA TYR A 136 8.20 0.35 -7.45
C TYR A 136 7.75 1.08 -8.70
N ALA A 137 6.81 2.00 -8.51
CA ALA A 137 6.48 3.00 -9.50
C ALA A 137 6.03 4.31 -8.85
N LEU A 138 6.18 5.40 -9.60
CA LEU A 138 5.75 6.74 -9.20
C LEU A 138 4.76 7.31 -10.21
N ALA A 139 3.70 7.91 -9.70
CA ALA A 139 2.86 8.79 -10.47
C ALA A 139 3.26 10.25 -10.25
N VAL A 140 3.49 10.96 -11.35
CA VAL A 140 3.70 12.41 -11.34
C VAL A 140 2.37 13.08 -11.65
N LEU A 141 1.79 13.72 -10.64
CA LEU A 141 0.44 14.27 -10.73
C LEU A 141 0.39 15.53 -11.60
N HIS A 142 -0.65 15.65 -12.41
CA HIS A 142 -0.93 16.84 -13.23
C HIS A 142 -1.20 18.08 -12.37
N LYS A 143 -1.90 17.90 -11.24
CA LYS A 143 -2.16 18.95 -10.24
C LYS A 143 -1.72 18.48 -8.86
N PRO A 144 -1.15 19.36 -8.03
CA PRO A 144 -0.71 18.96 -6.69
C PRO A 144 -1.90 18.66 -5.78
N PHE A 145 -1.75 17.72 -4.86
CA PHE A 145 -2.58 17.64 -3.66
C PHE A 145 -2.39 18.90 -2.81
N LEU A 146 -3.49 19.40 -2.25
CA LEU A 146 -3.47 20.50 -1.30
C LEU A 146 -3.32 19.91 0.10
N PHE A 147 -2.18 20.14 0.74
CA PHE A 147 -1.95 19.58 2.06
C PHE A 147 -2.82 20.26 3.12
N ASN A 148 -3.44 19.44 3.96
CA ASN A 148 -4.30 19.82 5.07
C ASN A 148 -4.32 18.67 6.08
N ASP A 149 -5.21 18.66 7.07
CA ASP A 149 -5.25 17.59 8.07
C ASP A 149 -5.58 16.21 7.53
N TYR A 150 -6.22 16.13 6.36
CA TYR A 150 -6.73 14.92 5.72
C TYR A 150 -5.82 14.40 4.61
N VAL A 151 -4.97 15.27 4.05
CA VAL A 151 -4.00 14.93 3.00
C VAL A 151 -2.63 15.48 3.37
N LYS A 152 -1.66 14.61 3.64
CA LYS A 152 -0.27 14.94 3.99
C LYS A 152 0.69 13.95 3.35
N SER A 153 1.96 14.30 3.24
CA SER A 153 2.99 13.33 2.87
C SER A 153 3.35 12.40 4.03
N ILE A 154 3.87 11.22 3.70
CA ILE A 154 4.56 10.33 4.64
C ILE A 154 6.06 10.36 4.39
N ASN A 155 6.85 10.28 5.46
CA ASN A 155 8.31 10.19 5.37
C ASN A 155 8.74 8.75 5.15
N ILE A 156 9.70 8.54 4.25
CA ILE A 156 10.34 7.24 4.05
C ILE A 156 11.50 7.12 5.05
N LEU A 157 11.57 5.99 5.77
CA LEU A 157 12.60 5.78 6.80
C LEU A 157 14.03 5.93 6.24
N SER A 158 14.25 5.46 5.01
CA SER A 158 15.56 5.45 4.35
C SER A 158 16.09 6.83 3.93
N MET A 159 15.31 7.91 4.13
CA MET A 159 15.82 9.27 3.90
C MET A 159 16.89 9.71 4.91
N GLN A 160 17.25 8.86 5.89
CA GLN A 160 18.30 9.11 6.89
C GLN A 160 19.40 8.04 6.73
N ASN A 161 20.38 8.28 5.85
CA ASN A 161 21.39 7.29 5.48
C ASN A 161 22.27 6.83 6.68
N HIS A 162 22.88 5.64 6.57
CA HIS A 162 23.55 4.83 7.60
C HIS A 162 22.66 4.22 8.70
N THR A 163 21.47 4.77 8.96
CA THR A 163 20.60 4.26 10.04
C THR A 163 19.51 3.29 9.56
N PHE A 164 19.21 3.21 8.26
CA PHE A 164 18.06 2.43 7.76
C PHE A 164 18.15 0.95 8.12
N GLU A 165 19.25 0.28 7.76
CA GLU A 165 19.43 -1.17 8.01
C GLU A 165 19.51 -1.49 9.50
N GLU A 166 20.17 -0.62 10.28
CA GLU A 166 20.24 -0.74 11.73
C GLU A 166 18.85 -0.61 12.35
N LYS A 167 18.11 0.43 11.97
CA LYS A 167 16.75 0.71 12.44
C LYS A 167 15.76 -0.38 12.01
N LEU A 168 15.87 -0.85 10.77
CA LEU A 168 15.07 -1.95 10.27
C LEU A 168 15.36 -3.23 11.08
N GLY A 169 16.64 -3.49 11.36
CA GLY A 169 17.07 -4.58 12.25
C GLY A 169 16.53 -4.45 13.67
N GLU A 170 16.47 -3.24 14.24
CA GLU A 170 15.81 -2.97 15.53
C GLU A 170 14.32 -3.29 15.48
N ILE A 171 13.62 -2.82 14.43
CA ILE A 171 12.18 -3.04 14.25
C ILE A 171 11.88 -4.53 14.15
N VAL A 172 12.63 -5.28 13.31
CA VAL A 172 12.49 -6.73 13.13
C VAL A 172 12.70 -7.50 14.44
N LYS A 173 13.65 -7.06 15.28
CA LYS A 173 13.96 -7.72 16.57
C LYS A 173 12.98 -7.35 17.68
N ASN A 174 12.25 -6.25 17.55
CA ASN A 174 11.35 -5.75 18.57
C ASN A 174 9.89 -6.03 18.21
N PRO A 175 9.24 -7.05 18.80
CA PRO A 175 7.84 -7.39 18.50
C PRO A 175 6.83 -6.35 19.00
N LYS A 176 7.29 -5.30 19.71
CA LYS A 176 6.45 -4.17 20.12
C LYS A 176 6.52 -3.00 19.16
N SER A 177 7.37 -3.06 18.14
CA SER A 177 7.45 -2.00 17.13
C SER A 177 6.10 -1.83 16.46
N SER A 178 5.62 -0.59 16.36
CA SER A 178 4.32 -0.33 15.77
C SER A 178 4.43 -0.38 14.25
N CYS A 179 3.90 -1.45 13.65
CA CYS A 179 3.87 -1.62 12.20
C CYS A 179 2.45 -1.91 11.72
N TYR A 180 2.05 -1.35 10.58
CA TYR A 180 0.74 -1.58 10.00
C TYR A 180 0.67 -1.31 8.49
N VAL A 181 -0.30 -1.95 7.86
CA VAL A 181 -0.77 -1.64 6.50
C VAL A 181 -2.21 -1.18 6.55
N ALA A 182 -2.61 -0.37 5.58
CA ALA A 182 -3.98 0.07 5.44
C ALA A 182 -4.40 0.15 3.98
N GLY A 183 -5.66 -0.17 3.72
CA GLY A 183 -6.19 -0.22 2.38
C GLY A 183 -7.64 -0.63 2.32
N TRP A 184 -8.12 -0.74 1.08
CA TRP A 184 -9.49 -1.14 0.76
C TRP A 184 -9.54 -2.51 0.10
N GLY A 185 -8.48 -3.31 0.32
CA GLY A 185 -8.32 -4.62 -0.25
C GLY A 185 -9.44 -5.60 0.09
N GLU A 186 -9.34 -6.75 -0.56
CA GLU A 186 -10.32 -7.82 -0.54
C GLU A 186 -10.57 -8.34 0.88
N VAL A 187 -11.85 -8.57 1.14
CA VAL A 187 -12.41 -9.01 2.40
C VAL A 187 -13.06 -10.37 2.16
N ARG A 188 -12.64 -11.44 2.86
CA ARG A 188 -13.36 -12.74 2.78
C ARG A 188 -14.82 -12.54 3.20
N ARG A 189 -15.81 -13.34 2.81
CA ARG A 189 -17.16 -13.27 3.42
C ARG A 189 -17.42 -14.48 4.34
N GLY A 190 -16.91 -15.66 3.97
CA GLY A 190 -17.20 -16.97 4.54
C GLY A 190 -16.34 -17.39 5.73
N PRO A 191 -16.59 -18.62 6.24
CA PRO A 191 -15.82 -19.24 7.30
C PRO A 191 -14.34 -19.36 6.93
N ILE A 192 -13.51 -19.30 7.96
CA ILE A 192 -12.06 -19.51 7.83
C ILE A 192 -11.82 -20.94 7.31
N GLY A 193 -11.12 -21.07 6.18
CA GLY A 193 -10.74 -22.36 5.59
C GLY A 193 -11.57 -22.79 4.38
N GLU A 194 -12.58 -22.02 3.96
CA GLU A 194 -13.38 -22.28 2.76
C GLU A 194 -13.04 -21.29 1.64
N GLU A 195 -12.81 -21.77 0.41
CA GLU A 195 -12.69 -20.90 -0.77
C GLU A 195 -13.97 -20.07 -0.91
N ASP A 196 -13.84 -18.76 -0.77
CA ASP A 196 -14.95 -17.82 -0.90
C ASP A 196 -14.45 -16.64 -1.72
N GLU A 197 -15.29 -16.16 -2.63
CA GLU A 197 -15.02 -14.98 -3.43
C GLU A 197 -14.97 -13.77 -2.49
N GLY A 198 -13.76 -13.26 -2.22
CA GLY A 198 -13.65 -12.07 -1.41
C GLY A 198 -14.05 -10.83 -2.20
N ILE A 199 -14.36 -9.77 -1.46
CA ILE A 199 -14.94 -8.55 -2.01
C ILE A 199 -14.13 -7.36 -1.54
N MET A 200 -13.91 -6.38 -2.42
CA MET A 200 -13.23 -5.15 -2.04
C MET A 200 -13.93 -4.43 -0.89
N SER A 201 -13.17 -3.99 0.11
CA SER A 201 -13.74 -3.25 1.23
C SER A 201 -14.24 -1.89 0.75
N LYS A 202 -15.50 -1.55 1.04
CA LYS A 202 -16.00 -0.20 0.75
C LYS A 202 -15.36 0.88 1.64
N LYS A 203 -14.97 0.49 2.87
CA LYS A 203 -14.40 1.37 3.89
C LYS A 203 -12.95 1.00 4.19
N LEU A 204 -12.15 2.01 4.53
CA LEU A 204 -10.75 1.86 4.89
C LEU A 204 -10.59 1.00 6.14
N LYS A 205 -9.61 0.11 6.09
CA LYS A 205 -9.22 -0.74 7.22
C LYS A 205 -7.71 -0.76 7.37
N MET A 206 -7.28 -1.20 8.54
CA MET A 206 -5.87 -1.34 8.90
C MET A 206 -5.61 -2.69 9.57
N MET A 207 -4.44 -3.24 9.29
CA MET A 207 -3.90 -4.43 9.94
C MET A 207 -2.56 -4.11 10.59
N GLU A 208 -2.43 -4.52 11.85
CA GLU A 208 -1.15 -4.53 12.56
C GLU A 208 -0.28 -5.66 12.02
N MET A 209 0.98 -5.34 11.71
CA MET A 209 1.92 -6.24 11.08
C MET A 209 3.14 -6.43 11.97
N ASN A 210 3.82 -7.57 11.82
CA ASN A 210 5.12 -7.85 12.41
C ASN A 210 6.11 -8.11 11.28
N LEU A 211 7.18 -7.33 11.21
CA LEU A 211 8.29 -7.65 10.32
C LEU A 211 8.96 -8.96 10.77
N ILE A 212 9.44 -9.73 9.79
CA ILE A 212 10.19 -10.96 10.04
C ILE A 212 11.52 -10.91 9.28
N SER A 213 12.51 -11.64 9.78
CA SER A 213 13.80 -11.77 9.09
C SER A 213 13.66 -12.56 7.78
N ASP A 214 14.58 -12.31 6.85
CA ASP A 214 14.68 -13.05 5.59
C ASP A 214 14.75 -14.56 5.80
N ASP A 215 15.53 -15.03 6.78
CA ASP A 215 15.63 -16.46 7.09
C ASP A 215 14.28 -17.07 7.49
N LYS A 216 13.54 -16.38 8.35
CA LYS A 216 12.21 -16.81 8.76
C LYS A 216 11.22 -16.73 7.61
N CYS A 217 11.29 -15.68 6.80
CA CYS A 217 10.46 -15.55 5.61
C CYS A 217 10.71 -16.72 4.65
N ARG A 218 11.98 -17.00 4.36
CA ARG A 218 12.42 -18.09 3.51
C ARG A 218 11.94 -19.45 4.00
N GLU A 219 12.08 -19.72 5.29
CA GLU A 219 11.56 -20.93 5.92
C GLU A 219 10.03 -21.04 5.69
N MET A 220 9.27 -20.00 5.99
CA MET A 220 7.80 -20.00 5.83
C MET A 220 7.34 -20.13 4.37
N PHE A 221 8.06 -19.52 3.43
CA PHE A 221 7.79 -19.65 2.00
C PHE A 221 8.15 -21.05 1.47
N ALA A 222 9.29 -21.61 1.90
CA ALA A 222 9.76 -22.93 1.49
C ALA A 222 8.81 -24.07 1.87
N HIS A 223 8.11 -23.94 3.01
CA HIS A 223 7.05 -24.89 3.40
C HIS A 223 5.94 -25.05 2.35
N ASN A 224 5.68 -24.01 1.56
CA ASN A 224 4.65 -24.01 0.53
C ASN A 224 5.21 -24.24 -0.88
N ASN A 225 6.50 -23.92 -1.09
CA ASN A 225 7.16 -24.07 -2.39
C ASN A 225 8.69 -24.09 -2.23
N GLU A 226 9.31 -25.23 -2.53
CA GLU A 226 10.76 -25.47 -2.44
C GLU A 226 11.61 -24.45 -3.21
N LYS A 227 11.05 -23.78 -4.23
CA LYS A 227 11.76 -22.73 -4.99
C LYS A 227 12.24 -21.57 -4.11
N PHE A 228 11.62 -21.38 -2.95
CA PHE A 228 12.01 -20.30 -2.03
C PHE A 228 13.18 -20.68 -1.13
N GLU A 229 13.61 -21.95 -1.04
CA GLU A 229 14.71 -22.38 -0.15
C GLU A 229 16.02 -21.60 -0.36
N THR A 230 16.25 -21.11 -1.57
CA THR A 230 17.45 -20.33 -1.94
C THR A 230 17.12 -18.91 -2.37
N PHE A 231 15.87 -18.46 -2.18
CA PHE A 231 15.44 -17.13 -2.57
C PHE A 231 16.00 -16.07 -1.61
N ASP A 232 16.57 -15.02 -2.17
CA ASP A 232 17.18 -13.90 -1.45
C ASP A 232 16.26 -12.68 -1.57
N PHE A 233 15.41 -12.46 -0.56
CA PHE A 233 14.44 -11.36 -0.54
C PHE A 233 15.15 -10.00 -0.62
N LYS A 234 16.20 -9.81 0.20
CA LYS A 234 17.00 -8.57 0.19
C LYS A 234 17.58 -8.23 -1.18
N LYS A 235 18.14 -9.20 -1.91
CA LYS A 235 18.70 -8.97 -3.26
C LYS A 235 17.64 -8.52 -4.28
N HIS A 236 16.37 -8.87 -4.06
CA HIS A 236 15.25 -8.47 -4.90
C HIS A 236 14.49 -7.24 -4.36
N HIS A 237 15.07 -6.58 -3.36
CA HIS A 237 14.51 -5.43 -2.66
C HIS A 237 13.15 -5.74 -2.03
N GLN A 238 13.06 -6.85 -1.30
CA GLN A 238 11.86 -7.28 -0.63
C GLN A 238 12.08 -7.39 0.88
N LEU A 239 11.08 -6.95 1.64
CA LEU A 239 10.91 -7.24 3.05
C LEU A 239 9.76 -8.22 3.24
N CYS A 240 9.72 -8.87 4.40
CA CYS A 240 8.61 -9.73 4.76
C CYS A 240 7.95 -9.29 6.07
N ALA A 241 6.61 -9.41 6.09
CA ALA A 241 5.83 -9.20 7.29
C ALA A 241 4.71 -10.23 7.39
N ILE A 242 4.25 -10.47 8.61
CA ILE A 242 3.09 -11.32 8.93
C ILE A 242 2.09 -10.50 9.74
N GLY A 243 0.80 -10.77 9.63
CA GLY A 243 -0.18 -10.11 10.50
C GLY A 243 0.07 -10.41 11.97
N SER A 244 -0.26 -9.46 12.84
CA SER A 244 -0.11 -9.62 14.30
C SER A 244 -1.04 -10.70 14.89
N ASN A 245 -2.08 -11.08 14.14
CA ASN A 245 -2.98 -12.16 14.48
C ASN A 245 -2.95 -13.26 13.41
N ARG A 246 -3.34 -14.48 13.80
CA ARG A 246 -3.27 -15.71 12.98
C ARG A 246 -3.99 -15.65 11.62
N TRP A 247 -4.86 -14.67 11.42
CA TRP A 247 -5.63 -14.47 10.18
C TRP A 247 -5.29 -13.15 9.50
N GLY A 248 -4.34 -12.40 10.07
CA GLY A 248 -3.98 -11.07 9.64
C GLY A 248 -3.13 -11.12 8.38
N SER A 249 -3.63 -10.54 7.30
CA SER A 249 -2.83 -10.32 6.09
C SER A 249 -3.35 -9.10 5.34
N ASP A 250 -2.47 -8.44 4.59
CA ASP A 250 -2.86 -7.69 3.40
C ASP A 250 -3.50 -8.64 2.38
N CYS A 251 -4.28 -8.07 1.45
CA CYS A 251 -4.95 -8.83 0.41
C CYS A 251 -5.01 -8.07 -0.92
N GLN A 252 -5.64 -8.68 -1.93
CA GLN A 252 -5.81 -8.08 -3.26
C GLN A 252 -6.37 -6.66 -3.15
N GLY A 253 -5.73 -5.72 -3.83
CA GLY A 253 -6.03 -4.28 -3.82
C GLY A 253 -5.47 -3.48 -2.64
N ASP A 254 -4.87 -4.11 -1.62
CA ASP A 254 -3.97 -3.40 -0.70
C ASP A 254 -2.60 -3.12 -1.36
N SER A 255 -2.29 -3.83 -2.46
CA SER A 255 -1.08 -3.67 -3.29
C SER A 255 -0.73 -2.21 -3.56
N GLY A 256 0.56 -1.88 -3.46
CA GLY A 256 1.08 -0.54 -3.60
C GLY A 256 0.81 0.39 -2.41
N GLY A 257 -0.04 -0.03 -1.45
CA GLY A 257 -0.25 0.69 -0.21
C GLY A 257 1.00 0.72 0.69
N PRO A 258 1.08 1.65 1.65
CA PRO A 258 2.24 1.79 2.51
C PRO A 258 2.25 0.75 3.64
N LEU A 259 3.40 0.11 3.86
CA LEU A 259 3.74 -0.50 5.15
C LEU A 259 4.45 0.55 6.01
N VAL A 260 3.79 0.97 7.08
CA VAL A 260 4.27 2.01 8.00
C VAL A 260 4.75 1.38 9.29
N CYS A 261 5.98 1.68 9.70
CA CYS A 261 6.55 1.27 10.97
C CYS A 261 7.12 2.47 11.73
N GLU A 262 6.82 2.59 13.02
CA GLU A 262 7.34 3.66 13.90
C GLU A 262 7.10 5.08 13.32
N GLY A 263 6.01 5.26 12.57
CA GLY A 263 5.64 6.54 11.93
C GLY A 263 6.30 6.81 10.57
N TYR A 264 7.13 5.90 10.07
CA TYR A 264 7.77 6.01 8.77
C TYR A 264 7.26 4.94 7.81
N GLN A 265 7.13 5.29 6.52
CA GLN A 265 6.94 4.26 5.49
C GLN A 265 8.26 3.55 5.23
N ILE A 266 8.23 2.22 5.30
CA ILE A 266 9.43 1.38 5.09
C ILE A 266 9.31 0.50 3.85
N ALA A 267 8.10 0.22 3.38
CA ALA A 267 7.86 -0.65 2.24
C ALA A 267 6.52 -0.33 1.55
N LEU A 268 6.29 -0.99 0.41
CA LEU A 268 5.00 -1.03 -0.29
C LEU A 268 4.45 -2.45 -0.26
N VAL A 269 3.14 -2.62 -0.08
CA VAL A 269 2.48 -3.91 -0.27
C VAL A 269 2.75 -4.40 -1.69
N SER A 270 3.22 -5.63 -1.87
CA SER A 270 3.61 -6.16 -3.19
C SER A 270 2.87 -7.46 -3.53
N TYR A 271 3.29 -8.58 -2.92
CA TYR A 271 2.78 -9.90 -3.25
C TYR A 271 2.60 -10.76 -2.00
N GLY A 272 1.61 -11.66 -2.03
CA GLY A 272 1.42 -12.69 -1.01
C GLY A 272 0.77 -13.92 -1.62
N PHE A 273 1.00 -15.09 -1.02
CA PHE A 273 0.47 -16.35 -1.56
C PHE A 273 -1.04 -16.48 -1.41
N GLN A 274 -1.58 -16.10 -0.25
CA GLN A 274 -3.00 -16.27 0.04
C GLN A 274 -3.42 -15.38 1.20
N CYS A 275 -4.58 -14.74 1.05
CA CYS A 275 -5.11 -13.89 2.11
C CYS A 275 -5.73 -14.70 3.25
N GLY A 276 -5.59 -14.17 4.47
CA GLY A 276 -6.24 -14.75 5.64
C GLY A 276 -5.62 -16.06 6.10
N THR A 277 -4.36 -16.33 5.76
CA THR A 277 -3.56 -17.42 6.30
C THR A 277 -2.47 -16.86 7.20
N SER A 278 -1.73 -17.74 7.89
CA SER A 278 -0.52 -17.36 8.64
C SER A 278 0.72 -17.22 7.74
N SER A 279 0.54 -17.09 6.41
CA SER A 279 1.65 -16.92 5.48
C SER A 279 2.15 -15.48 5.48
N PRO A 280 3.48 -15.27 5.35
CA PRO A 280 4.03 -13.93 5.18
C PRO A 280 3.62 -13.30 3.84
N GLY A 281 3.42 -11.99 3.88
CA GLY A 281 3.41 -11.11 2.71
C GLY A 281 4.83 -10.62 2.39
N THR A 282 5.05 -10.30 1.13
CA THR A 282 6.25 -9.62 0.65
C THR A 282 5.93 -8.17 0.33
N TYR A 283 6.87 -7.30 0.66
CA TYR A 283 6.74 -5.85 0.52
C TYR A 283 7.96 -5.30 -0.19
N ALA A 284 7.77 -4.37 -1.12
CA ALA A 284 8.88 -3.75 -1.84
C ALA A 284 9.62 -2.79 -0.89
N ASP A 285 10.89 -3.07 -0.59
CA ASP A 285 11.72 -2.36 0.39
C ASP A 285 12.00 -0.92 -0.04
N LEU A 286 11.61 0.09 0.75
CA LEU A 286 11.88 1.48 0.38
C LEU A 286 13.31 1.94 0.69
N GLY A 287 14.17 1.09 1.28
CA GLY A 287 15.60 1.36 1.43
C GLY A 287 16.28 1.69 0.10
N PRO A 288 16.43 0.70 -0.79
CA PRO A 288 17.03 0.89 -2.11
C PRO A 288 16.23 1.83 -3.04
N PHE A 289 14.92 2.00 -2.78
CA PHE A 289 14.05 2.87 -3.57
C PHE A 289 14.51 4.33 -3.55
N VAL A 290 15.07 4.83 -2.44
CA VAL A 290 15.38 6.27 -2.29
C VAL A 290 16.40 6.74 -3.35
N GLU A 291 17.40 5.90 -3.64
CA GLU A 291 18.39 6.18 -4.70
C GLU A 291 17.71 6.29 -6.06
N TRP A 292 16.90 5.29 -6.43
CA TRP A 292 16.15 5.28 -7.68
C TRP A 292 15.16 6.45 -7.79
N PHE A 293 14.47 6.81 -6.69
CA PHE A 293 13.55 7.93 -6.63
C PHE A 293 14.28 9.23 -6.97
N ASN A 294 15.43 9.48 -6.33
CA ASN A 294 16.22 10.68 -6.56
C ASN A 294 16.68 10.77 -8.02
N GLU A 295 17.24 9.69 -8.57
CA GLU A 295 17.67 9.64 -9.97
C GLU A 295 16.52 9.89 -10.95
N SER A 296 15.38 9.23 -10.72
CA SER A 296 14.19 9.32 -11.57
C SER A 296 13.58 10.71 -11.55
N VAL A 297 13.47 11.32 -10.37
CA VAL A 297 12.95 12.68 -10.22
C VAL A 297 13.90 13.70 -10.84
N LEU A 298 15.21 13.58 -10.64
CA LEU A 298 16.20 14.44 -11.29
C LEU A 298 16.10 14.34 -12.82
N SER A 299 16.07 13.12 -13.35
CA SER A 299 15.91 12.88 -14.79
C SER A 299 14.62 13.51 -15.34
N TYR A 300 13.49 13.34 -14.65
CA TYR A 300 12.22 13.94 -15.03
C TYR A 300 12.29 15.48 -15.07
N VAL A 301 12.84 16.11 -14.01
CA VAL A 301 12.91 17.57 -13.88
C VAL A 301 13.86 18.19 -14.91
N TYR A 302 15.05 17.60 -15.10
CA TYR A 302 16.06 18.13 -16.02
C TYR A 302 15.83 17.74 -17.47
N GLY A 303 15.28 16.55 -17.73
CA GLY A 303 14.92 16.08 -19.08
C GLY A 303 13.88 16.98 -19.75
N ARG A 304 12.91 17.52 -18.99
CA ARG A 304 11.97 18.52 -19.51
C ARG A 304 12.63 19.88 -19.81
N LYS A 305 13.70 20.26 -19.11
CA LYS A 305 14.43 21.51 -19.40
C LYS A 305 15.26 21.44 -20.69
N ALA A 306 15.71 20.25 -21.08
CA ALA A 306 16.46 20.05 -22.33
C ALA A 306 15.54 20.00 -23.57
N SER A 307 14.27 19.61 -23.41
CA SER A 307 13.26 19.62 -24.47
C SER A 307 12.60 21.00 -24.60
N THR A 308 13.38 22.01 -24.99
CA THR A 308 12.84 23.29 -25.48
C THR A 308 12.85 23.32 -27.00
N ALA A 309 12.06 22.43 -27.62
CA ALA A 309 11.29 22.83 -28.79
C ALA A 309 10.14 23.73 -28.29
N PRO A 310 9.63 24.70 -29.08
CA PRO A 310 8.72 25.72 -28.57
C PRO A 310 7.32 25.12 -28.33
N ALA A 311 7.15 24.42 -27.21
CA ALA A 311 5.84 24.13 -26.65
C ALA A 311 5.28 25.41 -26.01
N ALA A 312 4.02 25.72 -26.32
CA ALA A 312 3.31 26.90 -25.86
C ALA A 312 3.59 27.20 -24.38
N ARG A 313 4.01 28.44 -24.09
CA ARG A 313 4.30 28.93 -22.74
C ARG A 313 3.06 28.73 -21.86
N ASN A 314 3.10 27.71 -21.00
CA ASN A 314 2.19 27.59 -19.88
C ASN A 314 2.83 28.32 -18.68
N PRO A 315 2.28 29.46 -18.22
CA PRO A 315 2.93 30.33 -17.23
C PRO A 315 3.10 29.71 -15.83
N HIS A 316 2.59 28.50 -15.58
CA HIS A 316 2.69 27.83 -14.29
C HIS A 316 3.95 26.94 -14.11
N SER A 317 4.72 26.64 -15.16
CA SER A 317 5.90 25.74 -15.08
C SER A 317 7.04 26.28 -14.20
N ALA A 318 7.17 27.61 -14.09
CA ALA A 318 8.20 28.24 -13.27
C ALA A 318 7.97 27.98 -11.76
N SER A 319 6.72 27.98 -11.30
CA SER A 319 6.37 27.74 -9.89
C SER A 319 6.69 26.30 -9.46
N TYR A 320 6.46 25.31 -10.33
CA TYR A 320 6.74 23.90 -10.04
C TYR A 320 8.23 23.60 -9.96
N GLY A 321 9.04 24.26 -10.79
CA GLY A 321 10.50 24.16 -10.73
C GLY A 321 11.07 24.57 -9.36
N TYR A 322 10.55 25.63 -8.74
CA TYR A 322 10.98 26.08 -7.41
C TYR A 322 10.53 25.15 -6.28
N VAL A 323 9.33 24.57 -6.37
CA VAL A 323 8.84 23.59 -5.37
C VAL A 323 9.64 22.28 -5.44
N LEU A 324 9.94 21.80 -6.64
CA LEU A 324 10.77 20.61 -6.87
C LEU A 324 12.22 20.81 -6.42
N ILE A 325 12.81 21.97 -6.68
CA ILE A 325 14.15 22.33 -6.20
C ILE A 325 14.17 22.40 -4.68
N ASN A 326 13.16 22.98 -4.03
CA ASN A 326 13.08 23.02 -2.57
C ASN A 326 12.87 21.63 -1.97
N LEU A 327 12.04 20.77 -2.58
CA LEU A 327 11.85 19.38 -2.14
C LEU A 327 13.18 18.60 -2.23
N LEU A 328 13.89 18.71 -3.36
CA LEU A 328 15.23 18.14 -3.55
C LEU A 328 16.24 18.73 -2.56
N LEU A 329 16.19 20.02 -2.25
CA LEU A 329 17.06 20.63 -1.23
C LEU A 329 16.75 20.10 0.18
N THR A 330 15.49 19.84 0.54
CA THR A 330 15.18 19.16 1.81
C THR A 330 15.58 17.69 1.84
N ILE A 331 15.54 16.98 0.70
CA ILE A 331 15.95 15.57 0.64
C ILE A 331 17.49 15.45 0.64
N VAL A 332 18.19 16.32 -0.10
CA VAL A 332 19.66 16.37 -0.17
C VAL A 332 20.27 16.97 1.11
N ALA A 333 19.62 17.92 1.78
CA ALA A 333 20.13 18.49 3.03
C ALA A 333 19.96 17.60 4.26
N VAL A 334 19.29 16.45 4.12
CA VAL A 334 19.13 15.43 5.17
C VAL A 334 19.96 14.15 4.86
N SER A 335 20.73 14.17 3.76
CA SER A 335 21.75 13.16 3.42
C SER A 335 23.12 13.52 3.98
#